data_AF-A0A812UUG7-F1
#
_entry.id   AF-A0A812UUG7-F1
#
_cell.length_a   1.000
_cell.length_b   1.000
_cell.length_c   1.000
_cell.angle_alpha   90.00
_cell.angle_beta   90.00
_cell.angle_gamma   90.00
#
_symmetry.space_group_name_H-M   'P 1'
#
loop_
_entity.id
_entity.type
_entity.pdbx_description
1 polymer ?
#
loop_
_entity_poly.entity_id
_entity_poly.type
_entity_poly.pdbx_seq_one_letter_code
_entity_poly.pdbx_strand_id
1 'polypeptide(L)'
;MLQGLLDFLASGSTEATELLRQYVVHVVPVLNPDGVAYGHHRLDLRGENLNRVYGKATLEHHPSIVAAEKACLCAHEHQGGLRLYLDLHAHSNRRGAFLLADAGRDAEARLFGWALGRCCNIFEYSQSDFSESKRGTGKSTMAKLTGNPLCYTVECHYIRGWLAGDHRSQVRHNSNG
;
A
#
# COMPACT_ATOMS: atom_id res chain seq x y z
N MET A 1 7.83 0.40 7.93
CA MET A 1 6.66 -0.37 7.46
C MET A 1 7.08 -1.71 6.87
N LEU A 2 7.82 -1.75 5.76
CA LEU A 2 8.20 -3.01 5.11
C LEU A 2 8.93 -3.99 6.03
N GLN A 3 9.91 -3.53 6.82
CA GLN A 3 10.64 -4.40 7.75
C GLN A 3 9.70 -5.17 8.68
N GLY A 4 8.73 -4.50 9.31
CA GLY A 4 7.78 -5.17 10.21
C GLY A 4 6.86 -6.18 9.51
N LEU A 5 6.55 -5.97 8.23
CA LEU A 5 5.85 -6.98 7.42
C LEU A 5 6.73 -8.21 7.21
N LEU A 6 8.00 -8.01 6.85
CA LEU A 6 8.94 -9.12 6.65
C LEU A 6 9.20 -9.89 7.95
N ASP A 7 9.37 -9.18 9.07
CA ASP A 7 9.53 -9.78 10.39
C ASP A 7 8.30 -10.62 10.77
N PHE A 8 7.08 -10.12 10.49
CA PHE A 8 5.86 -10.89 10.71
C PHE A 8 5.83 -12.16 9.85
N LEU A 9 6.09 -12.05 8.54
CA LEU A 9 6.09 -13.19 7.63
C LEU A 9 7.17 -14.24 8.03
N ALA A 10 8.30 -13.78 8.56
CA ALA A 10 9.39 -14.63 9.01
C ALA A 10 9.23 -15.12 10.47
N SER A 11 8.22 -14.67 11.20
CA SER A 11 8.09 -14.91 12.65
C SER A 11 7.81 -16.37 13.03
N GLY A 12 7.34 -17.19 12.09
CA GLY A 12 6.86 -18.54 12.38
C GLY A 12 5.56 -18.60 13.18
N SER A 13 4.84 -17.48 13.34
CA SER A 13 3.52 -17.48 13.98
C SER A 13 2.54 -18.34 13.19
N THR A 14 1.50 -18.83 13.86
CA THR A 14 0.44 -19.61 13.22
C THR A 14 -0.22 -18.83 12.09
N GLU A 15 -0.47 -17.53 12.31
CA GLU A 15 -1.09 -16.63 11.33
C GLU A 15 -0.19 -16.42 10.11
N ALA A 16 1.11 -16.17 10.32
CA ALA A 16 2.08 -15.99 9.23
C ALA A 16 2.24 -17.30 8.42
N THR A 17 2.31 -18.44 9.12
CA THR A 17 2.41 -19.75 8.50
C THR A 17 1.19 -20.06 7.64
N GLU A 18 -0.02 -19.84 8.15
CA GLU A 18 -1.25 -20.09 7.40
C GLU A 18 -1.36 -19.17 6.18
N LEU A 19 -0.99 -17.89 6.32
CA LEU A 19 -0.93 -16.96 5.20
C LEU A 19 0.01 -17.47 4.08
N LEU A 20 1.21 -17.91 4.45
CA LEU A 20 2.22 -18.40 3.50
C LEU A 20 1.88 -19.78 2.89
N ARG A 21 0.98 -20.56 3.51
CA ARG A 21 0.45 -21.78 2.91
C ARG A 21 -0.54 -21.50 1.77
N GLN A 22 -1.23 -20.36 1.84
CA GLN A 22 -2.28 -19.98 0.89
C GLN A 22 -1.79 -19.01 -0.19
N TYR A 23 -0.78 -18.19 0.11
CA TYR A 23 -0.34 -17.11 -0.76
C TYR A 23 1.17 -17.10 -0.98
N VAL A 24 1.57 -16.72 -2.20
CA VAL A 24 2.95 -16.34 -2.51
C VAL A 24 3.09 -14.83 -2.33
N VAL A 25 4.06 -14.41 -1.53
CA VAL A 25 4.32 -12.99 -1.27
C VAL A 25 5.51 -12.52 -2.10
N HIS A 26 5.26 -11.63 -3.06
CA HIS A 26 6.29 -10.96 -3.85
C HIS A 26 6.62 -9.60 -3.23
N VAL A 27 7.91 -9.32 -3.03
CA VAL A 27 8.37 -8.08 -2.39
C VAL A 27 9.42 -7.41 -3.26
N VAL A 28 9.22 -6.12 -3.56
CA VAL A 28 10.22 -5.22 -4.13
C VAL A 28 10.64 -4.24 -3.04
N PRO A 29 11.79 -4.44 -2.36
CA PRO A 29 12.15 -3.64 -1.20
C PRO A 29 12.36 -2.16 -1.50
N VAL A 30 12.96 -1.87 -2.66
CA VAL A 30 13.26 -0.51 -3.10
C VAL A 30 12.97 -0.42 -4.60
N LEU A 31 11.97 0.39 -4.97
CA LEU A 31 11.58 0.59 -6.37
C LEU A 31 12.46 1.62 -7.09
N ASN A 32 13.04 2.56 -6.34
CA ASN A 32 13.94 3.62 -6.84
C ASN A 32 15.30 3.55 -6.14
N PRO A 33 16.10 2.51 -6.36
CA PRO A 33 17.37 2.34 -5.67
C PRO A 33 18.34 3.49 -5.95
N ASP A 34 18.35 3.99 -7.18
CA ASP A 34 19.20 5.11 -7.59
C ASP A 34 18.80 6.41 -6.87
N GLY A 35 17.52 6.78 -6.89
CA GLY A 35 17.06 7.96 -6.17
C GLY A 35 17.40 7.91 -4.67
N VAL A 36 17.27 6.73 -4.04
CA VAL A 36 17.65 6.54 -2.64
C VAL A 36 19.16 6.74 -2.42
N ALA A 37 20.00 6.13 -3.27
CA ALA A 37 21.46 6.26 -3.17
C ALA A 37 21.93 7.72 -3.30
N TYR A 38 21.22 8.54 -4.08
CA TYR A 38 21.52 9.97 -4.28
C TYR A 38 20.73 10.90 -3.34
N GLY A 39 19.97 10.36 -2.38
CA GLY A 39 19.22 11.16 -1.40
C GLY A 39 17.97 11.87 -1.95
N HIS A 40 17.46 11.45 -3.10
CA HIS A 40 16.20 11.94 -3.63
C HIS A 40 15.01 11.39 -2.84
N HIS A 41 14.11 12.28 -2.42
CA HIS A 41 12.92 11.89 -1.65
C HIS A 41 11.76 11.37 -2.52
N ARG A 42 11.59 11.91 -3.75
CA ARG A 42 10.37 11.68 -4.57
C ARG A 42 10.64 11.36 -6.03
N LEU A 43 11.75 11.83 -6.57
CA LEU A 43 12.05 11.77 -8.00
C LEU A 43 13.16 10.74 -8.25
N ASP A 44 13.16 10.15 -9.43
CA ASP A 44 14.30 9.38 -9.92
C ASP A 44 15.46 10.31 -10.35
N LEU A 45 16.51 9.74 -10.95
CA LEU A 45 17.65 10.52 -11.45
C LEU A 45 17.32 11.41 -12.65
N ARG A 46 16.17 11.18 -13.31
CA ARG A 46 15.67 11.97 -14.43
C ARG A 46 14.71 13.07 -13.98
N GLY A 47 14.47 13.21 -12.68
CA GLY A 47 13.53 14.18 -12.13
C GLY A 47 12.06 13.77 -12.29
N GLU A 48 11.79 12.50 -12.57
CA GLU A 48 10.44 11.99 -12.78
C GLU A 48 9.89 11.32 -11.52
N ASN A 49 8.58 11.49 -11.31
CA ASN A 49 7.87 10.78 -10.26
C ASN A 49 7.44 9.40 -10.80
N LEU A 50 8.10 8.34 -10.34
CA LEU A 50 7.82 6.98 -10.78
C LEU A 50 6.37 6.54 -10.51
N ASN A 51 5.68 7.11 -9.51
CA ASN A 51 4.25 6.85 -9.26
C ASN A 51 3.31 7.73 -10.13
N ARG A 52 3.80 8.20 -11.27
CA ARG A 52 3.04 8.91 -12.32
C ARG A 52 3.27 8.35 -13.73
N VAL A 53 4.06 7.28 -13.86
CA VAL A 53 4.43 6.70 -15.15
C VAL A 53 3.92 5.27 -15.37
N TYR A 54 3.24 4.66 -14.40
CA TYR A 54 2.61 3.36 -14.60
C TYR A 54 1.64 3.38 -15.80
N GLY A 55 1.64 2.31 -16.58
CA GLY A 55 0.89 2.14 -17.83
C GLY A 55 1.48 2.85 -19.06
N LYS A 56 2.53 3.67 -18.90
CA LYS A 56 3.27 4.32 -19.99
C LYS A 56 4.79 4.22 -19.87
N ALA A 57 5.27 3.50 -18.86
CA ALA A 57 6.68 3.29 -18.57
C ALA A 57 7.37 2.57 -19.74
N THR A 58 8.63 2.92 -20.01
CA THR A 58 9.46 2.26 -21.03
C THR A 58 10.69 1.64 -20.39
N LEU A 59 11.25 0.59 -21.00
CA LEU A 59 12.44 -0.08 -20.46
C LEU A 59 13.66 0.86 -20.43
N GLU A 60 13.74 1.81 -21.36
CA GLU A 60 14.82 2.79 -21.45
C GLU A 60 14.75 3.87 -20.35
N HIS A 61 13.54 4.34 -20.02
CA HIS A 61 13.36 5.46 -19.10
C HIS A 61 13.03 5.00 -17.67
N HIS A 62 12.20 3.96 -17.53
CA HIS A 62 11.62 3.52 -16.25
C HIS A 62 11.74 1.99 -16.06
N PRO A 63 12.96 1.42 -16.13
CA PRO A 63 13.15 -0.03 -16.09
C PRO A 63 12.56 -0.68 -14.84
N SER A 64 12.63 -0.01 -13.67
CA SER A 64 12.07 -0.54 -12.41
C SER A 64 10.54 -0.62 -12.44
N ILE A 65 9.85 0.35 -13.03
CA ILE A 65 8.39 0.32 -13.18
C ILE A 65 7.97 -0.77 -14.17
N VAL A 66 8.66 -0.87 -15.31
CA VAL A 66 8.39 -1.94 -16.29
C VAL A 66 8.59 -3.32 -15.67
N ALA A 67 9.65 -3.51 -14.87
CA ALA A 67 9.90 -4.77 -14.19
C ALA A 67 8.83 -5.08 -13.14
N ALA A 68 8.42 -4.10 -12.33
CA ALA A 68 7.38 -4.26 -11.32
C ALA A 68 6.01 -4.60 -11.94
N GLU A 69 5.61 -3.90 -13.01
CA GLU A 69 4.37 -4.19 -13.73
C GLU A 69 4.40 -5.61 -14.31
N LYS A 70 5.49 -5.99 -14.98
CA LYS A 70 5.65 -7.35 -15.53
C LYS A 70 5.60 -8.42 -14.46
N ALA A 71 6.24 -8.20 -13.30
CA ALA A 71 6.21 -9.14 -12.19
C ALA A 71 4.78 -9.32 -11.65
N CYS A 72 4.03 -8.24 -11.50
CA CYS A 72 2.63 -8.28 -11.04
C CYS A 72 1.72 -9.01 -12.04
N LEU A 73 1.85 -8.72 -13.34
CA LEU A 73 1.07 -9.39 -14.38
C LEU A 73 1.42 -10.87 -14.52
N CYS A 74 2.70 -11.22 -14.47
CA CYS A 74 3.17 -12.60 -14.47
C CYS A 74 2.61 -13.38 -13.26
N ALA A 75 2.66 -12.79 -12.06
CA ALA A 75 2.06 -13.38 -10.87
C ALA A 75 0.54 -13.53 -11.03
N HIS A 76 -0.14 -12.55 -11.61
CA HIS A 76 -1.58 -12.62 -11.86
C HIS A 76 -1.93 -13.76 -12.83
N GLU A 77 -1.22 -13.88 -13.96
CA GLU A 77 -1.50 -14.85 -15.00
C GLU A 77 -1.12 -16.28 -14.59
N HIS A 78 -0.03 -16.46 -13.84
CA HIS A 78 0.57 -17.77 -13.62
C HIS A 78 0.50 -18.28 -12.16
N GLN A 79 0.03 -17.48 -11.21
CA GLN A 79 0.00 -17.85 -9.78
C GLN A 79 -1.40 -17.72 -9.16
N GLY A 80 -2.45 -17.96 -9.94
CA GLY A 80 -3.83 -17.99 -9.45
C GLY A 80 -4.46 -16.60 -9.24
N GLY A 81 -3.86 -15.55 -9.82
CA GLY A 81 -4.37 -14.19 -9.73
C GLY A 81 -3.70 -13.36 -8.63
N LEU A 82 -3.37 -12.11 -8.97
CA LEU A 82 -2.90 -11.12 -8.01
C LEU A 82 -4.05 -10.75 -7.06
N ARG A 83 -4.01 -11.26 -5.82
CA ARG A 83 -5.07 -11.05 -4.82
C ARG A 83 -4.96 -9.73 -4.06
N LEU A 84 -3.74 -9.28 -3.76
CA LEU A 84 -3.50 -8.04 -3.01
C LEU A 84 -2.28 -7.33 -3.60
N TYR A 85 -2.44 -6.05 -3.93
CA TYR A 85 -1.36 -5.18 -4.35
C TYR A 85 -1.20 -4.02 -3.35
N LEU A 86 0.02 -3.83 -2.84
CA LEU A 86 0.35 -2.78 -1.89
C LEU A 86 1.52 -1.94 -2.42
N ASP A 87 1.26 -0.66 -2.69
CA ASP A 87 2.25 0.37 -2.98
C ASP A 87 2.53 1.17 -1.70
N LEU A 88 3.71 0.97 -1.11
CA LEU A 88 4.06 1.47 0.22
C LEU A 88 4.66 2.88 0.16
N HIS A 89 3.96 3.89 0.67
CA HIS A 89 4.37 5.30 0.70
C HIS A 89 4.49 5.84 2.13
N ALA A 90 5.19 6.96 2.24
CA ALA A 90 5.36 7.69 3.49
C ALA A 90 4.95 9.16 3.33
N HIS A 91 4.35 9.72 4.37
CA HIS A 91 3.97 11.14 4.43
C HIS A 91 4.27 11.79 5.78
N SER A 92 4.30 13.12 5.80
CA SER A 92 4.49 13.95 7.00
C SER A 92 3.23 14.66 7.49
N ASN A 93 2.19 14.71 6.65
CA ASN A 93 1.14 15.72 6.79
C ASN A 93 -0.08 15.26 7.60
N ARG A 94 -0.16 13.96 7.91
CA ARG A 94 -1.28 13.31 8.59
C ARG A 94 -0.74 12.33 9.61
N ARG A 95 -1.52 11.99 10.64
CA ARG A 95 -1.15 10.96 11.64
C ARG A 95 -1.63 9.58 11.17
N GLY A 96 -0.96 8.54 11.65
CA GLY A 96 -1.35 7.15 11.41
C GLY A 96 -1.02 6.65 10.00
N ALA A 97 -1.74 5.63 9.57
CA ALA A 97 -1.67 5.05 8.24
C ALA A 97 -3.07 4.93 7.62
N PHE A 98 -3.20 5.07 6.31
CA PHE A 98 -4.47 4.96 5.59
C PHE A 98 -4.29 4.38 4.19
N LEU A 99 -5.39 3.95 3.57
CA LEU A 99 -5.38 3.41 2.21
C LEU A 99 -5.91 4.43 1.21
N LEU A 100 -5.28 4.46 0.03
CA LEU A 100 -5.84 5.05 -1.18
C LEU A 100 -6.10 3.92 -2.17
N ALA A 101 -7.28 3.89 -2.80
CA ALA A 101 -7.65 2.89 -3.79
C ALA A 101 -8.43 3.52 -4.94
N ASP A 102 -8.41 2.89 -6.11
CA ASP A 102 -9.27 3.23 -7.26
C ASP A 102 -10.36 2.17 -7.41
N ALA A 103 -11.11 1.96 -6.32
CA ALA A 103 -12.09 0.88 -6.18
C ALA A 103 -13.53 1.41 -6.10
N GLY A 104 -13.72 2.73 -6.05
CA GLY A 104 -15.01 3.40 -5.97
C GLY A 104 -15.83 2.92 -4.77
N ARG A 105 -16.93 2.21 -5.05
CA ARG A 105 -17.86 1.64 -4.05
C ARG A 105 -17.71 0.13 -3.85
N ASP A 106 -16.61 -0.47 -4.31
CA ASP A 106 -16.36 -1.90 -4.11
C ASP A 106 -16.43 -2.27 -2.62
N ALA A 107 -17.25 -3.26 -2.31
CA ALA A 107 -17.54 -3.64 -0.94
C ALA A 107 -16.35 -4.35 -0.28
N GLU A 108 -15.62 -5.16 -1.05
CA GLU A 108 -14.50 -5.94 -0.55
C GLU A 108 -13.32 -5.02 -0.22
N ALA A 109 -13.02 -4.05 -1.09
CA ALA A 109 -11.96 -3.10 -0.87
C ALA A 109 -12.16 -2.27 0.41
N ARG A 110 -13.40 -1.89 0.68
CA ARG A 110 -13.79 -1.13 1.88
C ARG A 110 -13.82 -2.00 3.12
N LEU A 111 -14.28 -3.25 3.00
CA LEU A 111 -14.28 -4.21 4.09
C LEU A 111 -12.86 -4.51 4.57
N PHE A 112 -11.91 -4.67 3.63
CA PHE A 112 -10.50 -4.87 3.95
C PHE A 112 -9.94 -3.70 4.78
N GLY A 113 -10.14 -2.46 4.33
CA GLY A 113 -9.72 -1.28 5.09
C GLY A 113 -10.40 -1.18 6.46
N TRP A 114 -11.68 -1.51 6.55
CA TRP A 114 -12.42 -1.48 7.81
C TRP A 114 -11.90 -2.54 8.80
N ALA A 115 -11.56 -3.73 8.31
CA ALA A 115 -10.94 -4.78 9.11
C ALA A 115 -9.56 -4.35 9.62
N LEU A 116 -8.74 -3.70 8.79
CA LEU A 116 -7.48 -3.10 9.23
C LEU A 116 -7.67 -2.10 10.37
N GLY A 117 -8.69 -1.25 10.30
CA GLY A 117 -9.00 -0.29 11.38
C GLY A 117 -9.43 -0.95 12.70
N ARG A 118 -9.80 -2.23 12.69
CA ARG A 118 -10.06 -3.01 13.92
C ARG A 118 -8.84 -3.75 14.44
N CYS A 119 -7.94 -4.14 13.55
CA CYS A 119 -6.77 -4.95 13.88
C CYS A 119 -5.51 -4.11 14.12
N CYS A 120 -5.49 -2.84 13.69
CA CYS A 120 -4.31 -2.01 13.68
C CYS A 120 -4.59 -0.64 14.28
N ASN A 121 -4.09 -0.40 15.49
CA ASN A 121 -4.32 0.85 16.22
C ASN A 121 -3.72 2.09 15.54
N ILE A 122 -2.81 1.92 14.59
CA ILE A 122 -2.24 3.04 13.80
C ILE A 122 -3.01 3.32 12.52
N PHE A 123 -3.98 2.47 12.17
CA PHE A 123 -4.73 2.58 10.93
C PHE A 123 -5.97 3.46 11.09
N GLU A 124 -6.10 4.43 10.19
CA GLU A 124 -7.10 5.48 10.22
C GLU A 124 -8.07 5.30 9.05
N TYR A 125 -9.09 4.46 9.26
CA TYR A 125 -10.08 4.17 8.21
C TYR A 125 -10.79 5.43 7.69
N SER A 126 -11.05 6.40 8.57
CA SER A 126 -11.68 7.68 8.23
C SER A 126 -10.84 8.55 7.27
N GLN A 127 -9.52 8.33 7.22
CA GLN A 127 -8.61 9.02 6.32
C GLN A 127 -8.41 8.29 4.98
N SER A 128 -8.93 7.07 4.86
CA SER A 128 -8.80 6.27 3.64
C SER A 128 -9.74 6.78 2.54
N ASP A 129 -9.26 6.81 1.30
CA ASP A 129 -10.04 7.21 0.12
C ASP A 129 -9.99 6.11 -0.94
N PHE A 130 -11.08 5.35 -1.02
CA PHE A 130 -11.23 4.24 -1.95
C PHE A 130 -11.66 4.68 -3.37
N SER A 131 -11.85 5.98 -3.60
CA SER A 131 -12.18 6.56 -4.90
C SER A 131 -11.04 7.41 -5.48
N GLU A 132 -9.85 7.35 -4.87
CA GLU A 132 -8.66 8.03 -5.37
C GLU A 132 -8.22 7.39 -6.68
N SER A 133 -8.30 8.15 -7.77
CA SER A 133 -8.08 7.66 -9.14
C SER A 133 -6.96 8.42 -9.87
N LYS A 134 -5.92 8.87 -9.15
CA LYS A 134 -4.81 9.58 -9.78
C LYS A 134 -4.14 8.68 -10.83
N ARG A 135 -4.07 9.19 -12.06
CA ARG A 135 -3.48 8.50 -13.22
C ARG A 135 -1.98 8.23 -13.03
N GLY A 136 -1.52 7.15 -13.66
CA GLY A 136 -0.12 6.75 -13.67
C GLY A 136 0.38 6.20 -12.33
N THR A 137 -0.53 5.89 -11.40
CA THR A 137 -0.19 5.25 -10.13
C THR A 137 -0.20 3.74 -10.25
N GLY A 138 0.64 3.07 -9.46
CA GLY A 138 0.68 1.61 -9.42
C GLY A 138 -0.67 1.00 -9.06
N LYS A 139 -1.33 1.51 -8.01
CA LYS A 139 -2.63 1.00 -7.56
C LYS A 139 -3.72 1.07 -8.65
N SER A 140 -3.85 2.17 -9.37
CA SER A 140 -4.90 2.35 -10.38
C SER A 140 -4.60 1.52 -11.62
N THR A 141 -3.33 1.47 -12.03
CA THR A 141 -2.92 0.65 -13.19
C THR A 141 -3.10 -0.84 -12.90
N MET A 142 -2.69 -1.31 -11.72
CA MET A 142 -2.85 -2.72 -11.34
C MET A 142 -4.33 -3.10 -11.18
N ALA A 143 -5.14 -2.26 -10.53
CA ALA A 143 -6.59 -2.50 -10.42
C ALA A 143 -7.23 -2.66 -11.81
N LYS A 144 -6.89 -1.77 -12.74
CA LYS A 144 -7.42 -1.81 -14.11
C LYS A 144 -6.95 -3.03 -14.91
N LEU A 145 -5.66 -3.37 -14.84
CA LEU A 145 -5.09 -4.47 -15.64
C LEU A 145 -5.48 -5.85 -15.11
N THR A 146 -5.66 -5.99 -13.80
CA THR A 146 -5.95 -7.29 -13.16
C THR A 146 -7.42 -7.48 -12.79
N GLY A 147 -8.23 -6.42 -12.85
CA GLY A 147 -9.61 -6.43 -12.35
C GLY A 147 -9.72 -6.60 -10.83
N ASN A 148 -8.61 -6.51 -10.08
CA ASN A 148 -8.59 -6.70 -8.64
C ASN A 148 -8.88 -5.38 -7.89
N PRO A 149 -9.95 -5.32 -7.07
CA PRO A 149 -10.27 -4.13 -6.28
C PRO A 149 -9.33 -3.91 -5.08
N LEU A 150 -8.58 -4.94 -4.65
CA LEU A 150 -7.63 -4.87 -3.53
C LEU A 150 -6.24 -4.37 -3.99
N CYS A 151 -6.23 -3.23 -4.67
CA CYS A 151 -5.02 -2.54 -5.06
C CYS A 151 -4.93 -1.20 -4.33
N TYR A 152 -3.95 -1.08 -3.43
CA TYR A 152 -3.84 0.05 -2.53
C TYR A 152 -2.50 0.76 -2.63
N THR A 153 -2.53 2.08 -2.46
CA THR A 153 -1.39 2.81 -1.90
C THR A 153 -1.59 2.87 -0.38
N VAL A 154 -0.60 2.38 0.38
CA VAL A 154 -0.57 2.51 1.83
C VAL A 154 0.25 3.73 2.17
N GLU A 155 -0.39 4.74 2.73
CA GLU A 155 0.24 5.97 3.18
C GLU A 155 0.49 5.86 4.67
N CYS A 156 1.75 5.97 5.11
CA CYS A 156 2.11 5.86 6.53
C CYS A 156 2.92 7.08 6.99
N HIS A 157 2.57 7.61 8.17
CA HIS A 157 3.32 8.71 8.75
C HIS A 157 4.72 8.26 9.22
N TYR A 158 5.78 8.98 8.82
CA TYR A 158 7.16 8.56 9.09
C TYR A 158 7.76 9.06 10.42
N ILE A 159 7.07 9.93 11.18
CA ILE A 159 7.60 10.51 12.45
C ILE A 159 6.80 10.08 13.69
N ARG A 160 5.51 9.75 13.57
CA ARG A 160 4.59 9.53 14.72
C ARG A 160 3.55 8.45 14.43
N GLY A 161 3.58 7.36 15.20
CA GLY A 161 2.42 6.51 15.50
C GLY A 161 1.67 7.01 16.74
N TRP A 162 0.56 6.36 17.11
CA TRP A 162 -0.10 6.63 18.39
C TRP A 162 0.78 6.18 19.56
N LEU A 163 0.96 7.03 20.56
CA LEU A 163 1.45 6.59 21.87
C LEU A 163 0.32 5.78 22.53
N ALA A 164 0.66 4.65 23.14
CA ALA A 164 -0.29 3.82 23.88
C ALA A 164 -0.96 4.63 24.99
N GLY A 165 -2.16 5.17 24.72
CA GLY A 165 -2.89 6.06 25.64
C GLY A 165 -3.90 6.97 24.96
N ASP A 166 -3.63 7.37 23.71
CA ASP A 166 -4.46 8.36 23.01
C ASP A 166 -5.83 7.82 22.54
N HIS A 167 -6.03 6.50 22.48
CA HIS A 167 -7.26 5.91 21.94
C HIS A 167 -8.48 6.00 22.87
N ARG A 168 -8.30 6.35 24.15
CA ARG A 168 -9.37 6.38 25.17
C ARG A 168 -10.08 7.73 25.34
N SER A 169 -9.65 8.79 24.66
CA SER A 169 -10.17 10.15 24.89
C SER A 169 -11.30 10.60 23.96
N GLN A 170 -11.68 9.82 22.93
CA GLN A 170 -12.76 10.23 21.99
C GLN A 170 -14.13 9.58 22.24
N VAL A 171 -14.29 8.77 23.30
CA VAL A 171 -15.59 8.21 23.69
C VAL A 171 -16.01 8.74 25.06
N ARG A 172 -16.06 10.06 25.26
CA ARG A 172 -16.85 10.67 26.35
C ARG A 172 -17.40 12.03 25.93
N HIS A 173 -18.69 12.19 26.22
CA HIS A 173 -19.55 13.38 26.10
C HIS A 173 -20.38 13.51 24.82
N ASN A 174 -21.43 12.68 24.75
CA ASN A 174 -22.75 13.21 24.40
C ASN A 174 -23.79 12.66 25.40
N SER A 175 -23.84 13.32 26.56
CA SER A 175 -24.92 13.19 27.54
C SER A 175 -25.10 14.56 28.18
N ASN A 176 -26.11 15.29 27.70
CA ASN A 176 -27.02 16.19 28.45
C ASN A 176 -27.58 17.27 27.52
N GLY A 177 -28.92 17.36 27.48
CA GLY A 177 -29.66 18.46 26.85
C GLY A 177 -30.89 17.96 26.11
#